data_AF-A0A7J7YTB9-F1
#
_entry.id   AF-A0A7J7YTB9-F1
#
_cell.length_a   1.000
_cell.length_b   1.000
_cell.length_c   1.000
_cell.angle_alpha   90.00
_cell.angle_beta   90.00
_cell.angle_gamma   90.00
#
_symmetry.space_group_name_H-M   'P 1'
#
loop_
_entity.id
_entity.type
_entity.pdbx_description
1 polymer ?
#
loop_
_entity_poly.entity_id
_entity_poly.type
_entity_poly.pdbx_seq_one_letter_code
_entity_poly.pdbx_strand_id
1 'polypeptide(L)'
;MRPPTLHVLLSLCSCLPLVHPFDWQDPVAHIEPSALISKLQALMAAAKFNQTRIPKGNGPYSVSCTDLMFKYTDKSTFLRLYYPCQGDELSETIWIPNKEYFFGLSKFLGTGWLKGKILHSLFGSMTIPISWNSPLRTGEKYPLIVFSHGLGAFRTIYSAIGMDLASHGFIVAVVEHRDRSASATYYYDDQSAAERGEKTWLYLKTLKPGEEEVPLRNEQVQCAKSRGDTITKKHTQNDDIC
;
A
#
# COMPACT_ATOMS: atom_id res chain seq x y z
N MET A 1 -36.63 -0.17 8.61
CA MET A 1 -35.81 0.98 9.00
C MET A 1 -34.34 0.55 8.90
N ARG A 2 -33.53 1.26 8.11
CA ARG A 2 -32.11 0.92 7.84
C ARG A 2 -31.22 1.40 9.01
N PRO A 3 -30.21 0.62 9.45
CA PRO A 3 -29.14 1.15 10.28
C PRO A 3 -28.06 1.83 9.39
N PRO A 4 -27.38 2.88 9.88
CA PRO A 4 -26.46 3.67 9.08
C PRO A 4 -25.08 3.01 8.95
N THR A 5 -24.62 2.91 7.70
CA THR A 5 -23.26 2.56 7.29
C THR A 5 -22.29 3.72 7.61
N LEU A 6 -21.56 3.65 8.73
CA LEU A 6 -20.49 4.61 9.00
C LEU A 6 -19.44 4.09 10.02
N HIS A 7 -18.75 2.99 9.73
CA HIS A 7 -17.62 2.53 10.58
C HIS A 7 -16.45 1.91 9.81
N VAL A 8 -16.00 2.51 8.69
CA VAL A 8 -14.77 2.05 7.98
C VAL A 8 -13.85 3.22 7.61
N LEU A 9 -13.72 4.23 8.46
CA LEU A 9 -12.89 5.42 8.17
C LEU A 9 -12.07 5.91 9.36
N LEU A 10 -11.49 4.98 10.13
CA LEU A 10 -10.54 5.27 11.21
C LEU A 10 -9.40 4.24 11.20
N SER A 11 -8.51 4.32 10.20
CA SER A 11 -7.14 3.74 10.29
C SER A 11 -6.19 4.33 9.24
N LEU A 12 -6.26 5.63 8.98
CA LEU A 12 -5.28 6.35 8.16
C LEU A 12 -5.14 7.78 8.69
N CYS A 13 -4.58 7.94 9.90
CA CYS A 13 -3.94 9.15 10.42
C CYS A 13 -3.63 8.98 11.93
N SER A 14 -2.53 8.32 12.25
CA SER A 14 -1.90 8.44 13.57
C SER A 14 -0.40 8.62 13.37
N CYS A 15 -0.03 9.67 12.63
CA CYS A 15 1.33 10.19 12.54
C CYS A 15 1.30 11.72 12.72
N LEU A 16 0.75 12.17 13.85
CA LEU A 16 1.13 13.43 14.49
C LEU A 16 1.14 13.16 15.99
N PRO A 17 2.28 13.36 16.68
CA PRO A 17 2.42 13.01 18.09
C PRO A 17 1.67 14.04 18.94
N LEU A 18 0.52 13.65 19.48
CA LEU A 18 0.11 14.11 20.80
C LEU A 18 -0.03 12.86 21.67
N VAL A 19 0.98 12.62 22.51
CA VAL A 19 0.94 11.57 23.53
C VAL A 19 -0.10 12.00 24.56
N HIS A 20 -1.26 11.37 24.54
CA HIS A 20 -2.16 11.35 25.69
C HIS A 20 -2.07 9.97 26.35
N PRO A 21 -2.05 9.91 27.70
CA PRO A 21 -2.01 8.65 28.43
C PRO A 21 -3.23 7.81 28.05
N PHE A 22 -2.97 6.57 27.64
CA PHE A 22 -3.97 5.60 27.23
C PHE A 22 -4.64 5.05 28.50
N ASP A 23 -5.87 5.46 28.78
CA ASP A 23 -6.68 4.95 29.88
C ASP A 23 -7.86 4.13 29.32
N TRP A 24 -8.07 2.95 29.89
CA TRP A 24 -8.98 1.91 29.38
C TRP A 24 -10.43 2.18 29.85
N GLN A 25 -11.18 3.04 29.15
CA GLN A 25 -12.63 3.20 29.36
C GLN A 25 -13.41 3.25 28.03
N ASP A 26 -14.58 2.59 28.05
CA ASP A 26 -15.47 2.20 26.94
C ASP A 26 -15.64 3.20 25.78
N PRO A 27 -15.48 2.79 24.50
CA PRO A 27 -15.59 3.68 23.34
C PRO A 27 -17.02 3.77 22.80
N VAL A 28 -18.02 3.97 23.67
CA VAL A 28 -19.40 4.28 23.23
C VAL A 28 -19.79 5.67 23.72
N ALA A 29 -19.21 6.69 23.07
CA ALA A 29 -19.73 8.05 23.11
C ALA A 29 -19.91 8.55 21.67
N HIS A 30 -21.16 8.87 21.34
CA HIS A 30 -21.61 9.35 20.04
C HIS A 30 -20.81 10.59 19.58
N ILE A 31 -20.16 10.50 18.41
CA ILE A 31 -19.53 11.64 17.75
C ILE A 31 -20.56 12.24 16.78
N GLU A 32 -20.93 13.50 17.02
CA GLU A 32 -21.90 14.26 16.22
C GLU A 32 -21.48 14.38 14.73
N PRO A 33 -22.40 14.18 13.76
CA PRO A 33 -22.11 14.18 12.31
C PRO A 33 -21.50 15.48 11.77
N SER A 34 -21.73 16.60 12.45
CA SER A 34 -21.19 17.91 12.07
C SER A 34 -19.67 17.97 12.17
N ALA A 35 -19.08 17.30 13.18
CA ALA A 35 -17.62 17.26 13.36
C ALA A 35 -16.91 16.50 12.24
N LEU A 36 -17.56 15.47 11.67
CA LEU A 36 -17.05 14.72 10.52
C LEU A 36 -17.07 15.55 9.24
N ILE A 37 -18.13 16.32 9.01
CA ILE A 37 -18.24 17.22 7.86
C ILE A 37 -17.21 18.34 7.96
N SER A 38 -17.01 18.92 9.14
CA SER A 38 -15.98 19.94 9.36
C SER A 38 -14.56 19.38 9.15
N LYS A 39 -14.29 18.13 9.53
CA LYS A 39 -13.01 17.46 9.23
C LYS A 39 -12.81 17.19 7.75
N LEU A 40 -13.85 16.79 7.03
CA LEU A 40 -13.84 16.64 5.56
C LEU A 40 -13.63 17.97 4.85
N GLN A 41 -14.27 19.04 5.31
CA GLN A 41 -14.06 20.40 4.81
C GLN A 41 -12.64 20.91 5.11
N ALA A 42 -12.11 20.62 6.30
CA ALA A 42 -10.72 20.92 6.64
C ALA A 42 -9.72 20.13 5.79
N LEU A 43 -10.02 18.86 5.46
CA LEU A 43 -9.22 18.04 4.54
C LEU A 43 -9.25 18.61 3.11
N MET A 44 -10.43 19.04 2.65
CA MET A 44 -10.59 19.69 1.34
C MET A 44 -9.95 21.08 1.30
N ALA A 45 -9.90 21.79 2.44
CA ALA A 45 -9.20 23.06 2.59
C ALA A 45 -7.67 22.88 2.68
N ALA A 46 -7.19 21.82 3.34
CA ALA A 46 -5.78 21.46 3.37
C ALA A 46 -5.27 21.02 1.99
N ALA A 47 -6.11 20.35 1.19
CA ALA A 47 -5.83 20.06 -0.21
C ALA A 47 -5.67 21.33 -1.08
N LYS A 48 -6.14 22.50 -0.61
CA LYS A 48 -5.93 23.80 -1.26
C LYS A 48 -4.62 24.51 -0.86
N PHE A 49 -3.83 23.96 0.07
CA PHE A 49 -2.54 24.54 0.50
C PHE A 49 -1.36 23.73 -0.07
N ASN A 50 -0.84 24.14 -1.24
CA ASN A 50 0.54 23.99 -1.77
C ASN A 50 1.43 22.76 -1.49
N GLN A 51 0.91 21.61 -1.02
CA GLN A 51 1.62 20.34 -0.92
C GLN A 51 0.76 19.22 -1.51
N THR A 52 0.55 19.26 -2.82
CA THR A 52 -0.21 18.23 -3.56
C THR A 52 0.64 17.01 -3.96
N ARG A 53 1.88 16.92 -3.48
CA ARG A 53 2.85 15.87 -3.86
C ARG A 53 3.26 15.05 -2.66
N ILE A 54 3.42 13.74 -2.86
CA ILE A 54 4.01 12.84 -1.86
C ILE A 54 5.43 13.35 -1.55
N PRO A 55 5.78 13.55 -0.27
CA PRO A 55 7.08 14.12 0.10
C PRO A 55 8.21 13.15 -0.28
N LYS A 56 9.35 13.71 -0.67
CA LYS A 56 10.60 12.94 -0.81
C LYS A 56 11.10 12.47 0.55
N GLY A 57 11.95 11.45 0.55
CA GLY A 57 12.68 11.05 1.77
C GLY A 57 13.63 12.15 2.24
N ASN A 58 13.86 12.21 3.55
CA ASN A 58 14.71 13.24 4.18
C ASN A 58 16.14 12.77 4.48
N GLY A 59 16.46 11.51 4.21
CA GLY A 59 17.79 10.96 4.41
C GLY A 59 18.77 11.29 3.28
N PRO A 60 20.06 10.95 3.45
CA PRO A 60 21.12 11.33 2.52
C PRO A 60 21.17 10.48 1.25
N TYR A 61 20.49 9.34 1.20
CA TYR A 61 20.51 8.45 0.04
C TYR A 61 19.45 8.85 -0.98
N SER A 62 19.85 8.97 -2.24
CA SER A 62 18.92 8.96 -3.37
C SER A 62 18.19 7.62 -3.44
N VAL A 63 16.90 7.65 -3.77
CA VAL A 63 16.01 6.48 -3.70
C VAL A 63 15.44 6.15 -5.07
N SER A 64 15.40 4.85 -5.37
CA SER A 64 14.69 4.28 -6.51
C SER A 64 13.67 3.26 -6.05
N CYS A 65 12.71 2.93 -6.93
CA CYS A 65 11.82 1.81 -6.72
C CYS A 65 11.72 0.89 -7.95
N THR A 66 11.30 -0.35 -7.68
CA THR A 66 10.97 -1.35 -8.70
C THR A 66 9.90 -2.29 -8.15
N ASP A 67 9.16 -2.96 -9.05
CA ASP A 67 8.20 -4.00 -8.67
C ASP A 67 8.78 -5.38 -9.03
N LEU A 68 8.76 -6.31 -8.05
CA LEU A 68 9.22 -7.68 -8.23
C LEU A 68 8.08 -8.67 -8.02
N MET A 69 7.85 -9.52 -9.02
CA MET A 69 6.96 -10.68 -8.91
C MET A 69 7.77 -11.97 -9.08
N PHE A 70 7.79 -12.80 -8.05
CA PHE A 70 8.46 -14.09 -8.09
C PHE A 70 7.46 -15.20 -8.44
N LYS A 71 7.67 -15.87 -9.58
CA LYS A 71 6.76 -16.85 -10.22
C LYS A 71 5.53 -16.18 -10.84
N TYR A 72 4.64 -16.99 -11.42
CA TYR A 72 3.52 -16.56 -12.24
C TYR A 72 2.21 -17.22 -11.79
N THR A 73 1.75 -17.01 -10.55
CA THR A 73 0.47 -17.57 -10.05
C THR A 73 -0.10 -16.72 -8.90
N ASP A 74 -1.30 -17.03 -8.43
CA ASP A 74 -1.93 -16.44 -7.23
C ASP A 74 -1.15 -16.73 -5.92
N LYS A 75 -0.29 -17.76 -5.94
CA LYS A 75 0.67 -18.09 -4.87
C LYS A 75 2.02 -17.36 -4.99
N SER A 76 2.22 -16.57 -6.06
CA SER A 76 3.43 -15.77 -6.24
C SER A 76 3.63 -14.75 -5.11
N THR A 77 4.85 -14.26 -4.96
CA THR A 77 5.15 -13.10 -4.13
C THR A 77 5.22 -11.86 -5.02
N PHE A 78 4.44 -10.83 -4.72
CA PHE A 78 4.59 -9.48 -5.29
C PHE A 78 5.13 -8.57 -4.21
N LEU A 79 5.96 -7.65 -4.61
CA LEU A 79 6.33 -6.54 -3.76
C LEU A 79 6.79 -5.35 -4.59
N ARG A 80 6.73 -4.17 -3.98
CA ARG A 80 7.47 -2.99 -4.43
C ARG A 80 8.70 -2.85 -3.53
N LEU A 81 9.88 -2.76 -4.14
CA LEU A 81 11.09 -2.38 -3.42
C LEU A 81 11.28 -0.87 -3.49
N TYR A 82 11.68 -0.28 -2.36
CA TYR A 82 12.33 1.03 -2.28
C TYR A 82 13.75 0.80 -1.77
N TYR A 83 14.74 1.41 -2.39
CA TYR A 83 16.14 1.14 -2.08
C TYR A 83 17.05 2.32 -2.43
N PRO A 84 18.19 2.47 -1.74
CA PRO A 84 19.24 3.43 -2.10
C PRO A 84 19.77 3.16 -3.51
N CYS A 85 19.76 4.15 -4.40
CA CYS A 85 20.20 4.00 -5.78
C CYS A 85 21.51 4.74 -6.10
N GLN A 86 22.14 4.34 -7.20
CA GLN A 86 23.28 5.04 -7.77
C GLN A 86 22.81 6.29 -8.52
N GLY A 87 23.48 7.41 -8.25
CA GLY A 87 23.19 8.70 -8.89
C GLY A 87 22.02 9.46 -8.25
N ASP A 88 21.97 10.76 -8.55
CA ASP A 88 21.02 11.72 -8.00
C ASP A 88 19.99 12.20 -9.03
N GLU A 89 19.80 11.43 -10.12
CA GLU A 89 18.79 11.76 -11.12
C GLU A 89 17.39 11.50 -10.56
N LEU A 90 16.83 12.55 -9.97
CA LEU A 90 15.41 12.62 -9.60
C LEU A 90 14.56 12.53 -10.88
N SER A 91 13.89 11.40 -11.06
CA SER A 91 12.77 11.26 -11.99
C SER A 91 11.46 11.04 -11.24
N GLU A 92 10.34 11.19 -11.94
CA GLU A 92 9.01 11.01 -11.36
C GLU A 92 8.45 9.64 -11.74
N THR A 93 8.17 8.79 -10.74
CA THR A 93 7.59 7.45 -10.94
C THR A 93 6.08 7.48 -10.73
N ILE A 94 5.32 6.74 -11.53
CA ILE A 94 3.86 6.62 -11.35
C ILE A 94 3.52 6.00 -9.99
N TRP A 95 2.65 6.67 -9.22
CA TRP A 95 2.24 6.22 -7.89
C TRP A 95 1.32 5.00 -7.92
N ILE A 96 0.25 5.04 -8.73
CA ILE A 96 -0.73 3.95 -8.88
C ILE A 96 -0.75 3.50 -10.35
N PRO A 97 -0.10 2.37 -10.69
CA PRO A 97 0.29 2.08 -12.07
C PRO A 97 -0.82 1.50 -12.97
N ASN A 98 -1.99 1.13 -12.42
CA ASN A 98 -3.05 0.49 -13.21
C ASN A 98 -4.44 0.98 -12.77
N LYS A 99 -5.37 1.09 -13.72
CA LYS A 99 -6.74 1.57 -13.49
C LYS A 99 -7.55 0.68 -12.54
N GLU A 100 -7.27 -0.62 -12.52
CA GLU A 100 -7.98 -1.61 -11.72
C GLU A 100 -7.78 -1.41 -10.22
N TYR A 101 -6.66 -0.82 -9.78
CA TYR A 101 -6.48 -0.39 -8.39
C TYR A 101 -7.52 0.66 -7.99
N PHE A 102 -7.83 1.61 -8.88
CA PHE A 102 -8.87 2.63 -8.61
C PHE A 102 -10.27 2.02 -8.60
N PHE A 103 -10.55 1.03 -9.44
CA PHE A 103 -11.79 0.25 -9.37
C PHE A 103 -11.89 -0.57 -8.08
N GLY A 104 -10.78 -1.19 -7.65
CA GLY A 104 -10.69 -1.85 -6.36
C GLY A 104 -11.01 -0.90 -5.20
N LEU A 105 -10.39 0.28 -5.20
CA LEU A 105 -10.65 1.32 -4.18
C LEU A 105 -12.11 1.75 -4.18
N SER A 106 -12.72 1.96 -5.34
CA SER A 106 -14.14 2.36 -5.40
C SER A 106 -15.08 1.27 -4.89
N LYS A 107 -14.72 0.00 -5.11
CA LYS A 107 -15.42 -1.17 -4.54
C LYS A 107 -15.25 -1.23 -3.02
N PHE A 108 -14.04 -1.04 -2.51
CA PHE A 108 -13.77 -1.00 -1.07
C PHE A 108 -14.56 0.10 -0.35
N LEU A 109 -14.63 1.29 -0.94
CA LEU A 109 -15.39 2.42 -0.41
C LEU A 109 -16.93 2.26 -0.57
N GLY A 110 -17.40 1.20 -1.23
CA GLY A 110 -18.83 0.94 -1.42
C GLY A 110 -19.51 1.90 -2.40
N THR A 111 -18.76 2.51 -3.32
CA THR A 111 -19.23 3.66 -4.09
C THR A 111 -19.50 3.38 -5.58
N GLY A 112 -19.30 2.14 -6.04
CA GLY A 112 -19.61 1.68 -7.40
C GLY A 112 -18.53 2.00 -8.44
N TRP A 113 -18.71 1.49 -9.67
CA TRP A 113 -17.69 1.51 -10.73
C TRP A 113 -17.41 2.90 -11.33
N LEU A 114 -18.44 3.74 -11.47
CA LEU A 114 -18.33 5.10 -12.02
C LEU A 114 -17.35 5.97 -11.24
N LYS A 115 -17.37 5.86 -9.90
CA LYS A 115 -16.44 6.60 -9.04
C LYS A 115 -14.99 6.12 -9.15
N GLY A 116 -14.76 4.87 -9.53
CA GLY A 116 -13.41 4.39 -9.84
C GLY A 116 -12.82 5.07 -11.08
N LYS A 117 -13.64 5.40 -12.09
CA LYS A 117 -13.20 6.20 -13.25
C LYS A 117 -12.84 7.63 -12.84
N ILE A 118 -13.64 8.24 -11.96
CA ILE A 118 -13.37 9.58 -11.42
C ILE A 118 -12.04 9.56 -10.64
N LEU A 119 -11.85 8.55 -9.78
CA LEU A 119 -10.63 8.41 -8.98
C LEU A 119 -9.39 8.23 -9.87
N HIS A 120 -9.47 7.38 -10.90
CA HIS A 120 -8.42 7.24 -11.90
C HIS A 120 -8.15 8.54 -12.66
N SER A 121 -9.19 9.32 -13.00
CA SER A 121 -9.02 10.60 -13.67
C SER A 121 -8.32 11.65 -12.80
N LEU A 122 -8.50 11.60 -11.48
CA LEU A 122 -7.89 12.54 -10.54
C LEU A 122 -6.45 12.16 -10.16
N PHE A 123 -6.17 10.86 -10.02
CA PHE A 123 -4.94 10.37 -9.40
C PHE A 123 -4.11 9.43 -10.30
N GLY A 124 -4.59 9.05 -11.47
CA GLY A 124 -3.93 8.09 -12.37
C GLY A 124 -2.61 8.59 -12.96
N SER A 125 -2.42 9.91 -13.03
CA SER A 125 -1.17 10.55 -13.44
C SER A 125 -0.32 11.05 -12.26
N MET A 126 -0.72 10.78 -11.01
CA MET A 126 0.03 11.22 -9.84
C MET A 126 1.34 10.42 -9.74
N THR A 127 2.42 11.14 -9.47
CA THR A 127 3.77 10.60 -9.38
C THR A 127 4.33 10.71 -7.97
N ILE A 128 5.40 9.94 -7.71
CA ILE A 128 6.26 10.03 -6.53
C ILE A 128 7.65 10.50 -6.96
N PRO A 129 8.34 11.31 -6.13
CA PRO A 129 9.61 11.96 -6.48
C PRO A 129 10.82 11.02 -6.29
N ILE A 130 10.82 9.87 -6.97
CA ILE A 130 11.91 8.90 -6.96
C ILE A 130 12.03 8.23 -8.33
N SER A 131 13.22 7.73 -8.64
CA SER A 131 13.46 7.05 -9.90
C SER A 131 12.86 5.65 -9.96
N TRP A 132 12.63 5.18 -11.18
CA TRP A 132 12.15 3.84 -11.49
C TRP A 132 13.29 3.00 -12.06
N ASN A 133 13.55 1.83 -11.48
CA ASN A 133 14.57 0.88 -11.95
C ASN A 133 16.01 1.43 -12.01
N SER A 134 16.37 2.47 -11.25
CA SER A 134 17.78 2.85 -11.14
C SER A 134 18.57 1.74 -10.44
N PRO A 135 19.86 1.56 -10.76
CA PRO A 135 20.70 0.54 -10.13
C PRO A 135 20.81 0.75 -8.61
N LEU A 136 20.81 -0.36 -7.85
CA LEU A 136 21.07 -0.36 -6.41
C LEU A 136 22.47 0.21 -6.13
N ARG A 137 22.60 1.09 -5.14
CA ARG A 137 23.89 1.59 -4.67
C ARG A 137 24.69 0.44 -4.05
N THR A 138 25.87 0.15 -4.59
CA THR A 138 26.75 -0.93 -4.12
C THR A 138 27.81 -0.42 -3.13
N GLY A 139 28.49 -1.33 -2.44
CA GLY A 139 29.58 -1.02 -1.50
C GLY A 139 29.19 -1.01 -0.02
N GLU A 140 27.91 -1.24 0.29
CA GLU A 140 27.34 -1.20 1.64
C GLU A 140 26.29 -2.32 1.78
N LYS A 141 26.09 -2.85 3.00
CA LYS A 141 24.96 -3.73 3.31
C LYS A 141 23.82 -2.89 3.90
N TYR A 142 22.60 -3.12 3.44
CA TYR A 142 21.42 -2.40 3.92
C TYR A 142 20.50 -3.31 4.74
N PRO A 143 20.00 -2.85 5.89
CA PRO A 143 18.93 -3.55 6.60
C PRO A 143 17.65 -3.64 5.76
N LEU A 144 17.00 -4.81 5.79
CA LEU A 144 15.74 -5.07 5.10
C LEU A 144 14.53 -4.83 6.03
N ILE A 145 13.58 -4.03 5.56
CA ILE A 145 12.25 -3.86 6.17
C ILE A 145 11.21 -4.51 5.26
N VAL A 146 10.45 -5.47 5.79
CA VAL A 146 9.28 -6.02 5.10
C VAL A 146 8.03 -5.28 5.59
N PHE A 147 7.35 -4.59 4.70
CA PHE A 147 6.17 -3.79 5.01
C PHE A 147 4.89 -4.47 4.53
N SER A 148 3.89 -4.52 5.41
CA SER A 148 2.56 -5.07 5.12
C SER A 148 1.54 -3.95 4.99
N HIS A 149 0.79 -3.91 3.89
CA HIS A 149 -0.29 -2.94 3.74
C HIS A 149 -1.53 -3.31 4.57
N GLY A 150 -2.35 -2.31 4.91
CA GLY A 150 -3.65 -2.52 5.56
C GLY A 150 -4.74 -3.03 4.61
N LEU A 151 -5.92 -3.35 5.18
CA LEU A 151 -7.11 -3.74 4.42
C LEU A 151 -7.50 -2.67 3.39
N GLY A 152 -7.82 -3.09 2.17
CA GLY A 152 -8.22 -2.19 1.07
C GLY A 152 -7.06 -1.41 0.45
N ALA A 153 -5.85 -1.46 1.00
CA ALA A 153 -4.66 -0.90 0.38
C ALA A 153 -3.99 -1.91 -0.59
N PHE A 154 -2.83 -1.53 -1.12
CA PHE A 154 -1.96 -2.35 -1.97
C PHE A 154 -0.54 -1.76 -1.92
N ARG A 155 0.43 -2.39 -2.59
CA ARG A 155 1.87 -2.17 -2.34
C ARG A 155 2.39 -0.73 -2.54
N THR A 156 1.66 0.12 -3.26
CA THR A 156 2.14 1.47 -3.61
C THR A 156 1.59 2.59 -2.70
N ILE A 157 0.56 2.30 -1.90
CA ILE A 157 -0.13 3.31 -1.08
C ILE A 157 0.82 3.97 -0.06
N TYR A 158 1.74 3.20 0.53
CA TYR A 158 2.67 3.65 1.56
C TYR A 158 4.00 4.18 1.00
N SER A 159 4.01 4.75 -0.21
CA SER A 159 5.24 5.21 -0.87
C SER A 159 6.04 6.22 -0.05
N ALA A 160 5.38 7.16 0.64
CA ALA A 160 6.06 8.15 1.48
C ALA A 160 6.95 7.50 2.55
N ILE A 161 6.43 6.45 3.21
CA ILE A 161 7.15 5.71 4.25
C ILE A 161 8.30 4.90 3.64
N GLY A 162 8.01 4.16 2.55
CA GLY A 162 9.03 3.34 1.88
C GLY A 162 10.19 4.17 1.35
N MET A 163 9.89 5.34 0.79
CA MET A 163 10.88 6.30 0.31
C MET A 163 11.71 6.89 1.44
N ASP A 164 11.07 7.34 2.52
CA ASP A 164 11.79 7.96 3.63
C ASP A 164 12.74 6.97 4.31
N LEU A 165 12.27 5.76 4.61
CA LEU A 165 13.13 4.69 5.13
C LEU A 165 14.29 4.36 4.18
N ALA A 166 14.01 4.22 2.87
CA ALA A 166 15.08 3.95 1.90
C ALA A 166 16.10 5.08 1.82
N SER A 167 15.67 6.34 1.97
CA SER A 167 16.58 7.49 1.99
C SER A 167 17.52 7.49 3.21
N HIS A 168 17.21 6.70 4.25
CA HIS A 168 18.06 6.48 5.43
C HIS A 168 18.88 5.18 5.35
N GLY A 169 18.99 4.56 4.17
CA GLY A 169 19.84 3.38 3.97
C GLY A 169 19.15 2.04 4.26
N PHE A 170 17.82 1.96 4.16
CA PHE A 170 17.09 0.70 4.25
C PHE A 170 16.69 0.17 2.87
N ILE A 171 16.62 -1.15 2.70
CA ILE A 171 15.82 -1.74 1.62
C ILE A 171 14.43 -1.98 2.20
N VAL A 172 13.39 -1.45 1.55
CA VAL A 172 12.00 -1.62 1.99
C VAL A 172 11.24 -2.45 0.97
N ALA A 173 10.80 -3.63 1.36
CA ALA A 173 9.97 -4.53 0.57
C ALA A 173 8.50 -4.42 1.00
N VAL A 174 7.69 -3.67 0.24
CA VAL A 174 6.26 -3.54 0.48
C VAL A 174 5.52 -4.67 -0.24
N VAL A 175 5.00 -5.63 0.51
CA VAL A 175 4.36 -6.84 -0.03
C VAL A 175 2.95 -6.52 -0.50
N GLU A 176 2.55 -7.05 -1.66
CA GLU A 176 1.15 -7.09 -2.06
C GLU A 176 0.51 -8.42 -1.69
N HIS A 177 -0.51 -8.35 -0.82
CA HIS A 177 -1.21 -9.53 -0.32
C HIS A 177 -2.23 -10.04 -1.33
N ARG A 178 -2.28 -11.37 -1.48
CA ARG A 178 -3.21 -12.09 -2.38
C ARG A 178 -4.27 -12.88 -1.60
N ASP A 179 -4.42 -12.55 -0.33
CA ASP A 179 -5.44 -13.07 0.61
C ASP A 179 -6.81 -12.38 0.43
N ARG A 180 -6.98 -11.61 -0.65
CA ARG A 180 -8.15 -10.76 -0.92
C ARG A 180 -8.41 -9.70 0.15
N SER A 181 -7.37 -9.26 0.86
CA SER A 181 -7.39 -8.04 1.69
C SER A 181 -7.05 -6.78 0.87
N ALA A 182 -6.27 -6.90 -0.20
CA ALA A 182 -5.99 -5.80 -1.10
C ALA A 182 -7.25 -5.36 -1.85
N SER A 183 -7.41 -4.05 -2.11
CA SER A 183 -8.55 -3.56 -2.90
C SER A 183 -8.56 -4.13 -4.32
N ALA A 184 -7.37 -4.20 -4.92
CA ALA A 184 -7.07 -5.01 -6.09
C ALA A 184 -5.62 -5.51 -6.01
N THR A 185 -5.35 -6.65 -6.64
CA THR A 185 -4.02 -7.18 -6.93
C THR A 185 -4.11 -8.00 -8.22
N TYR A 186 -2.98 -8.36 -8.80
CA TYR A 186 -2.96 -9.25 -9.95
C TYR A 186 -1.86 -10.30 -9.86
N TYR A 187 -2.02 -11.30 -10.71
CA TYR A 187 -1.04 -12.31 -11.03
C TYR A 187 -1.14 -12.66 -12.53
N TYR A 188 -0.33 -13.60 -12.99
CA TYR A 188 -0.40 -14.16 -14.34
C TYR A 188 -0.77 -15.64 -14.19
N ASP A 189 -1.67 -16.17 -15.01
CA ASP A 189 -2.09 -17.58 -14.88
C ASP A 189 -0.97 -18.57 -15.22
N ASP A 190 -0.09 -18.18 -16.14
CA ASP A 190 1.11 -18.92 -16.52
C ASP A 190 2.23 -17.98 -17.02
N GLN A 191 3.38 -18.56 -17.39
CA GLN A 191 4.51 -17.81 -17.95
C GLN A 191 4.15 -17.12 -19.27
N SER A 192 3.38 -17.77 -20.14
CA SER A 192 2.98 -17.22 -21.43
C SER A 192 2.11 -15.97 -21.25
N ALA A 193 1.19 -15.98 -20.27
CA ALA A 193 0.39 -14.82 -19.88
C ALA A 193 1.27 -13.70 -19.32
N ALA A 194 2.31 -14.03 -18.54
CA ALA A 194 3.28 -13.07 -18.04
C ALA A 194 4.07 -12.37 -19.16
N GLU A 195 4.54 -13.14 -20.16
CA GLU A 195 5.26 -12.62 -21.33
C GLU A 195 4.37 -11.72 -22.20
N ARG A 196 3.08 -12.02 -22.30
CA ARG A 196 2.08 -11.16 -22.97
C ARG A 196 1.60 -9.98 -22.12
N GLY A 197 1.95 -9.92 -20.84
CA GLY A 197 1.47 -8.90 -19.91
C GLY A 197 -0.03 -9.00 -19.57
N GLU A 198 -0.62 -10.19 -19.77
CA GLU A 198 -2.03 -10.49 -19.57
C GLU A 198 -2.36 -10.75 -18.09
N LYS A 199 -2.75 -9.68 -17.39
CA LYS A 199 -2.96 -9.71 -15.93
C LYS A 199 -4.31 -10.30 -15.56
N THR A 200 -4.31 -11.25 -14.63
CA THR A 200 -5.52 -11.75 -13.97
C THR A 200 -5.71 -11.06 -12.63
N TRP A 201 -6.83 -10.33 -12.50
CA TRP A 201 -7.10 -9.45 -11.37
C TRP A 201 -7.92 -10.13 -10.27
N LEU A 202 -7.48 -9.93 -9.02
CA LEU A 202 -8.17 -10.32 -7.81
C LEU A 202 -8.57 -9.06 -7.04
N TYR A 203 -9.82 -9.02 -6.59
CA TYR A 203 -10.37 -7.89 -5.83
C TYR A 203 -10.67 -8.28 -4.39
N LEU A 204 -10.75 -7.27 -3.51
CA LEU A 204 -11.13 -7.42 -2.11
C LEU A 204 -12.36 -8.31 -1.94
N LYS A 205 -12.26 -9.25 -0.99
CA LYS A 205 -13.41 -10.04 -0.50
C LYS A 205 -14.17 -9.21 0.52
N THR A 206 -15.37 -8.78 0.15
CA THR A 206 -16.33 -8.14 1.05
C THR A 206 -17.19 -9.22 1.69
N LEU A 207 -17.39 -9.12 3.01
CA LEU A 207 -18.29 -10.02 3.74
C LEU A 207 -19.73 -9.76 3.33
N LYS A 208 -20.50 -10.83 3.13
CA LYS A 208 -21.94 -10.75 2.95
C LYS A 208 -22.64 -10.60 4.31
N PRO A 209 -23.86 -10.05 4.36
CA PRO A 209 -24.66 -10.05 5.59
C PRO A 209 -24.78 -11.48 6.14
N GLY A 210 -24.41 -11.68 7.40
CA GLY A 210 -24.44 -12.98 8.07
C GLY A 210 -23.16 -13.82 7.95
N GLU A 211 -22.14 -13.38 7.21
CA GLU A 211 -20.81 -14.03 7.24
C GLU A 211 -20.00 -13.58 8.46
N GLU A 212 -19.31 -14.53 9.10
CA GLU A 212 -18.43 -14.23 10.24
C GLU A 212 -17.14 -13.56 9.79
N GLU A 213 -16.82 -12.40 10.39
CA GLU A 213 -15.62 -11.64 10.06
C GLU A 213 -14.35 -12.29 10.61
N VAL A 214 -14.37 -12.71 11.88
CA VAL A 214 -13.18 -13.15 12.62
C VAL A 214 -12.44 -14.29 11.93
N PRO A 215 -13.09 -15.39 11.47
CA PRO A 215 -12.39 -16.46 10.78
C PRO A 215 -11.67 -15.99 9.51
N LEU A 216 -12.36 -15.18 8.68
CA LEU A 216 -11.78 -14.64 7.45
C LEU A 216 -10.56 -13.76 7.74
N ARG A 217 -10.65 -12.86 8.73
CA ARG A 217 -9.54 -11.96 9.07
C ARG A 217 -8.35 -12.71 9.64
N ASN A 218 -8.59 -13.74 10.46
CA ASN A 218 -7.53 -14.59 10.97
C ASN A 218 -6.80 -15.33 9.84
N GLU A 219 -7.52 -15.92 8.89
CA GLU A 219 -6.93 -16.54 7.70
C GLU A 219 -6.08 -15.55 6.89
N GLN A 220 -6.60 -14.34 6.67
CA GLN A 220 -5.89 -13.27 5.96
C GLN A 220 -4.56 -12.90 6.63
N VAL A 221 -4.58 -12.69 7.95
CA VAL A 221 -3.37 -12.37 8.72
C VAL A 221 -2.34 -13.50 8.67
N GLN A 222 -2.76 -14.76 8.80
CA GLN A 222 -1.83 -15.90 8.68
C GLN A 222 -1.22 -15.98 7.27
N CYS A 223 -2.02 -15.70 6.24
CA CYS A 223 -1.56 -15.67 4.86
C CYS A 223 -0.54 -14.54 4.60
N ALA A 224 -0.78 -13.36 5.16
CA ALA A 224 0.14 -12.22 5.10
C ALA A 224 1.47 -12.53 5.81
N LYS A 225 1.42 -13.12 7.00
CA LYS A 225 2.60 -13.52 7.79
C LYS A 225 3.49 -14.51 7.01
N SER A 226 2.89 -15.57 6.49
CA SER A 226 3.61 -16.60 5.71
C SER A 226 4.36 -16.03 4.50
N ARG A 227 3.77 -15.02 3.83
CA ARG A 227 4.43 -14.32 2.72
C ARG A 227 5.59 -13.44 3.17
N GLY A 228 5.45 -12.74 4.29
CA GLY A 228 6.54 -11.99 4.91
C GLY A 228 7.73 -12.89 5.23
N ASP A 229 7.48 -14.01 5.91
CA ASP A 229 8.51 -14.99 6.29
C ASP A 229 9.24 -15.56 5.07
N THR A 230 8.55 -15.73 3.94
CA THR A 230 9.15 -16.22 2.68
C THR A 230 10.17 -15.23 2.13
N ILE A 231 9.91 -13.92 2.24
CA ILE A 231 10.84 -12.88 1.78
C ILE A 231 12.09 -12.87 2.67
N THR A 232 11.90 -12.92 3.98
CA THR A 232 13.01 -12.94 4.95
C THR A 232 13.90 -14.17 4.74
N LYS A 233 13.31 -15.36 4.54
CA LYS A 233 14.08 -16.59 4.26
C LYS A 233 14.91 -16.51 2.98
N LYS A 234 14.36 -15.89 1.92
CA LYS A 234 15.09 -15.68 0.66
C LYS A 234 16.24 -14.69 0.83
N HIS A 235 16.08 -13.68 1.68
CA HIS A 235 17.16 -12.75 2.01
C HIS A 235 18.31 -13.47 2.72
N THR A 236 18.01 -14.24 3.77
CA THR A 236 19.03 -14.97 4.54
C THR A 236 19.75 -16.04 3.73
N GLN A 237 19.05 -16.76 2.84
CA GLN A 237 19.68 -17.78 1.98
C GLN A 237 20.67 -17.20 0.96
N ASN A 238 20.51 -15.94 0.56
CA ASN A 238 21.47 -15.27 -0.31
C ASN A 238 22.71 -14.77 0.45
N ASP A 239 22.60 -14.54 1.76
CA ASP A 239 23.73 -14.13 2.60
C ASP A 239 24.68 -15.31 2.92
N ASP A 240 24.20 -16.56 2.85
CA ASP A 240 25.00 -17.78 3.09
C ASP A 240 25.87 -18.19 1.89
N ILE A 241 25.82 -17.45 0.77
CA ILE A 241 26.53 -17.77 -0.49
C ILE A 241 27.70 -16.78 -0.74
N CYS A 242 27.95 -15.82 0.14
CA CYS A 242 28.99 -14.79 -0.03
C CYS A 242 30.21 -14.98 0.87
#